data_AF-A0A815VGH0-F1
#
_entry.id   AF-A0A815VGH0-F1
#
_cell.length_a   1.000
_cell.length_b   1.000
_cell.length_c   1.000
_cell.angle_alpha   90.00
_cell.angle_beta   90.00
_cell.angle_gamma   90.00
#
_symmetry.space_group_name_H-M   'P 1'
#
loop_
_entity.id
_entity.type
_entity.pdbx_description
1 polymer ?
#
loop_
_entity_poly.entity_id
_entity_poly.type
_entity_poly.pdbx_seq_one_letter_code
_entity_poly.pdbx_strand_id
1 'polypeptide(L)'
;MNRISKLDFTGLKNLLSSSLRSFLIHPSSDLKREDETNDSEFYSTPRFVHHIDDRARAVLSQFYTYAIKQSPETFTLDLCSSWTSHLPENFVGKFHRSPFIVI
;
A
#
# COMPACT_ATOMS: atom_id res chain seq x y z
N MET A 1 -7.17 -28.75 -16.54
CA MET A 1 -6.53 -27.48 -16.14
C MET A 1 -5.08 -27.78 -15.77
N ASN A 2 -4.15 -27.58 -16.71
CA ASN A 2 -2.74 -27.85 -16.47
C ASN A 2 -2.15 -26.75 -15.60
N ARG A 3 -1.83 -27.11 -14.36
CA ARG A 3 -1.06 -26.31 -13.41
C ARG A 3 0.28 -25.99 -14.10
N ILE A 4 0.59 -24.71 -14.30
CA ILE A 4 1.91 -24.28 -14.75
C ILE A 4 2.92 -24.87 -13.75
N SER A 5 3.73 -25.82 -14.20
CA SER A 5 4.82 -26.37 -13.40
C SER A 5 5.72 -25.21 -13.00
N LYS A 6 6.02 -25.08 -11.69
CA LYS A 6 7.04 -24.15 -11.20
C LYS A 6 8.26 -24.27 -12.12
N LEU A 7 8.68 -23.17 -12.75
CA LEU A 7 9.90 -23.16 -13.55
C LEU A 7 11.05 -23.67 -12.68
N ASP A 8 11.60 -24.83 -13.04
CA ASP A 8 12.70 -25.44 -12.32
C ASP A 8 14.01 -24.81 -12.77
N PHE A 9 14.44 -23.77 -12.04
CA PHE A 9 15.72 -23.10 -12.27
C PHE A 9 16.91 -23.87 -11.69
N THR A 10 16.75 -25.11 -11.21
CA THR A 10 17.84 -25.86 -10.58
C THR A 10 19.01 -26.09 -11.53
N GLY A 11 18.75 -26.29 -12.83
CA GLY A 11 19.79 -26.39 -13.86
C GLY A 11 20.51 -25.05 -14.16
N LEU A 12 19.83 -23.92 -13.95
CA LEU A 12 20.39 -22.59 -14.20
C LEU A 12 21.21 -22.07 -13.03
N LYS A 13 21.01 -22.62 -11.82
CA LYS A 13 21.80 -22.29 -10.63
C LYS A 13 23.27 -22.28 -11.03
N ASN A 14 23.82 -23.42 -11.48
CA ASN A 14 25.25 -23.60 -11.70
C ASN A 14 25.89 -22.78 -12.84
N LEU A 15 25.11 -22.15 -13.69
CA LEU A 15 25.58 -21.34 -14.83
C LEU A 15 25.69 -19.85 -14.51
N LEU A 16 25.05 -19.39 -13.43
CA LEU A 16 25.10 -18.00 -13.01
C LEU A 16 26.28 -17.76 -12.07
N SER A 17 26.93 -16.61 -12.27
CA SER A 17 27.95 -16.11 -11.35
C SER A 17 27.38 -16.00 -9.93
N SER A 18 28.22 -16.11 -8.92
CA SER A 18 27.80 -16.02 -7.51
C SER A 18 27.00 -14.75 -7.22
N SER A 19 27.37 -13.64 -7.85
CA SER A 19 26.67 -12.35 -7.75
C SER A 19 25.29 -12.36 -8.40
N LEU A 20 25.16 -12.91 -9.62
CA LEU A 20 23.86 -13.03 -10.31
C LEU A 20 22.94 -14.03 -9.61
N ARG A 21 23.51 -15.06 -8.98
CA ARG A 21 22.75 -16.07 -8.23
C ARG A 21 22.13 -15.48 -6.96
N SER A 22 22.88 -14.68 -6.20
CA SER A 22 22.34 -13.96 -5.03
C SER A 22 21.28 -12.93 -5.41
N PHE A 23 21.36 -12.34 -6.60
CA PHE A 23 20.41 -11.33 -7.06
C PHE A 23 19.11 -11.93 -7.59
N LEU A 24 19.18 -13.07 -8.30
CA LEU A 24 18.02 -13.68 -8.97
C LEU A 24 17.37 -14.81 -8.17
N ILE A 25 18.09 -15.38 -7.20
CA ILE A 25 17.63 -16.53 -6.42
C ILE A 25 17.68 -16.15 -4.95
N HIS A 26 16.54 -15.68 -4.43
CA HIS A 26 16.35 -15.50 -3.00
C HIS A 26 16.32 -16.88 -2.31
N PRO A 27 17.16 -17.16 -1.30
CA PRO A 27 17.01 -18.35 -0.49
C PRO A 27 15.63 -18.36 0.16
N SER A 28 15.08 -19.56 0.43
CA SER A 28 13.75 -19.69 1.04
C SER A 28 13.64 -19.03 2.41
N SER A 29 14.77 -18.78 3.08
CA SER A 29 14.85 -17.99 4.31
C SER A 29 14.39 -16.54 4.14
N ASP A 30 14.64 -15.92 2.98
CA ASP A 30 14.26 -14.51 2.71
C ASP A 30 12.74 -14.34 2.58
N LEU A 31 12.02 -15.44 2.34
CA LEU A 31 10.56 -15.46 2.24
C LEU A 31 9.89 -15.82 3.57
N LYS A 32 10.67 -16.08 4.62
CA LYS A 32 10.11 -16.31 5.96
C LYS A 32 9.68 -14.98 6.55
N ARG A 33 8.66 -15.03 7.41
CA ARG A 33 8.29 -13.86 8.21
C ARG A 33 9.41 -13.57 9.20
N GLU A 34 9.70 -12.31 9.41
CA GLU A 34 10.59 -11.89 10.50
C GLU A 34 9.94 -12.13 11.87
N ASP A 35 8.60 -12.15 11.90
CA ASP A 35 7.78 -12.37 13.07
C ASP A 35 6.63 -13.35 12.76
N GLU A 36 6.60 -14.46 13.50
CA GLU A 36 5.58 -15.53 13.40
C GLU A 36 4.46 -15.38 14.44
N THR A 37 4.44 -14.30 15.23
CA THR A 37 3.33 -14.01 16.13
C THR A 37 2.02 -13.79 15.36
N ASN A 38 0.89 -13.97 16.05
CA ASN A 38 -0.41 -13.82 15.44
C ASN A 38 -0.66 -12.36 15.06
N ASP A 39 -1.05 -12.10 13.81
CA ASP A 39 -1.36 -10.75 13.32
C ASP A 39 -2.37 -10.00 14.21
N SER A 40 -3.27 -10.71 14.91
CA SER A 40 -4.22 -10.12 15.86
C SER A 40 -3.55 -9.39 17.01
N GLU A 41 -2.36 -9.83 17.43
CA GLU A 41 -1.57 -9.15 18.46
C GLU A 41 -0.96 -7.86 17.92
N PHE A 42 -0.42 -7.90 16.69
CA PHE A 42 0.09 -6.71 16.01
C PHE A 42 -1.01 -5.66 15.79
N TYR A 43 -2.24 -6.11 15.50
CA TYR A 43 -3.43 -5.31 15.27
C TYR A 43 -4.28 -5.04 16.54
N SER A 44 -3.79 -5.42 17.71
CA SER A 44 -4.52 -5.28 18.99
C SER A 44 -4.74 -3.82 19.39
N THR A 45 -3.91 -2.91 18.89
CA THR A 45 -3.97 -1.48 19.18
C THR A 45 -4.08 -0.67 17.88
N PRO A 46 -5.00 0.31 17.78
CA PRO A 46 -5.09 1.17 16.61
C PRO A 46 -3.83 2.00 16.41
N ARG A 47 -3.35 2.08 15.16
CA ARG A 47 -2.17 2.88 14.79
C ARG A 47 -2.58 4.07 13.94
N PHE A 48 -2.22 5.28 14.38
CA PHE A 48 -2.48 6.52 13.67
C PHE A 48 -1.20 7.01 13.00
N VAL A 49 -0.82 6.36 11.90
CA VAL A 49 0.40 6.67 11.17
C VAL A 49 0.10 7.18 9.77
N HIS A 50 1.03 7.94 9.20
CA HIS A 50 0.99 8.31 7.80
C HIS A 50 1.90 7.37 7.03
N HIS A 51 1.33 6.59 6.10
CA HIS A 51 2.09 5.66 5.25
C HIS A 51 2.74 6.34 4.04
N ILE A 52 2.36 7.59 3.77
CA ILE A 52 2.94 8.44 2.74
C ILE A 52 3.44 9.73 3.38
N ASP A 53 4.54 10.27 2.85
CA ASP A 53 5.15 11.47 3.37
C ASP A 53 4.28 12.73 3.17
N ASP A 54 4.63 13.80 3.89
CA ASP A 54 3.88 15.06 3.88
C ASP A 54 3.82 15.71 2.49
N ARG A 55 4.88 15.56 1.69
CA ARG A 55 4.93 16.14 0.35
C ARG A 55 3.95 15.44 -0.58
N ALA A 56 3.90 14.11 -0.54
CA ALA A 56 2.94 13.31 -1.30
C ALA A 56 1.51 13.67 -0.92
N ARG A 57 1.23 13.81 0.38
CA ARG A 57 -0.08 14.24 0.89
C ARG A 57 -0.49 15.63 0.38
N ALA A 58 0.43 16.59 0.42
CA ALA A 58 0.19 17.95 -0.05
C ALA A 58 -0.09 17.98 -1.56
N VAL A 59 0.68 17.23 -2.35
CA VAL A 59 0.47 17.12 -3.81
C VAL A 59 -0.88 16.46 -4.11
N LEU A 60 -1.26 15.41 -3.37
CA LEU A 60 -2.54 14.75 -3.56
C LEU A 60 -3.73 15.68 -3.25
N SER A 61 -3.62 16.46 -2.18
CA SER A 61 -4.64 17.45 -1.82
C SER A 61 -4.77 18.55 -2.88
N GLN A 62 -3.64 19.05 -3.39
CA GLN A 62 -3.64 20.00 -4.52
C GLN A 62 -4.27 19.37 -5.77
N PHE A 63 -3.91 18.14 -6.10
CA PHE A 63 -4.49 17.43 -7.24
C PHE A 63 -6.02 17.32 -7.13
N TYR A 64 -6.56 16.98 -5.96
CA TYR A 64 -8.00 16.89 -5.74
C TYR A 64 -8.75 18.22 -5.86
N THR A 65 -8.07 19.35 -5.63
CA THR A 65 -8.64 20.68 -5.91
C THR A 65 -9.04 20.82 -7.38
N TYR A 66 -8.24 20.23 -8.28
CA TYR A 66 -8.49 20.27 -9.73
C TYR A 66 -9.32 19.09 -10.22
N ALA A 67 -9.10 17.90 -9.66
CA ALA A 67 -9.72 16.67 -10.12
C ALA A 67 -11.19 16.53 -9.69
N ILE A 68 -11.57 17.13 -8.56
CA ILE A 68 -12.92 17.05 -8.01
C ILE A 68 -13.64 18.39 -8.24
N LYS A 69 -14.86 18.32 -8.75
CA LYS A 69 -15.70 19.51 -8.97
C LYS A 69 -16.04 20.17 -7.64
N GLN A 70 -15.64 21.43 -7.49
CA GLN A 70 -15.97 22.27 -6.32
C GLN A 70 -17.38 22.85 -6.48
N SER A 71 -18.39 22.17 -5.95
CA SER A 71 -19.79 22.56 -6.05
C SER A 71 -20.62 21.94 -4.91
N PRO A 72 -21.63 22.66 -4.36
CA PRO A 72 -22.55 22.12 -3.35
C PRO A 72 -23.28 20.83 -3.77
N GLU A 73 -23.39 20.58 -5.08
CA GLU A 73 -24.02 19.39 -5.65
C GLU A 73 -23.06 18.21 -5.88
N THR A 74 -21.77 18.40 -5.61
CA THR A 74 -20.80 17.31 -5.62
C THR A 74 -20.95 16.48 -4.35
N PHE A 75 -21.15 15.17 -4.49
CA PHE A 75 -21.14 14.21 -3.39
C PHE A 75 -19.89 13.34 -3.50
N THR A 76 -19.00 13.45 -2.52
CA THR A 76 -17.75 12.69 -2.49
C THR A 76 -17.79 11.63 -1.38
N LEU A 77 -17.36 10.42 -1.71
CA LEU A 77 -17.17 9.33 -0.76
C LEU A 77 -15.68 9.03 -0.67
N ASP A 78 -15.11 9.23 0.51
CA ASP A 78 -13.70 8.92 0.79
C ASP A 78 -13.63 7.56 1.49
N LEU A 79 -13.07 6.62 0.73
CA LEU A 79 -12.79 5.27 1.16
C LEU A 79 -11.28 5.11 1.27
N CYS A 80 -10.84 4.57 2.41
CA CYS A 80 -9.46 4.14 2.60
C CYS A 80 -8.38 5.23 2.46
N SER A 81 -8.68 6.53 2.64
CA SER A 81 -7.66 7.60 2.67
C SER A 81 -6.78 7.61 3.92
N SER A 82 -6.75 6.53 4.71
CA SER A 82 -6.18 6.49 6.06
C SER A 82 -7.09 7.16 7.11
N TRP A 83 -6.53 7.40 8.30
CA TRP A 83 -7.20 8.05 9.41
C TRP A 83 -7.34 9.57 9.21
N THR A 84 -6.76 10.15 8.15
CA THR A 84 -6.92 11.56 7.72
C THR A 84 -7.40 11.64 6.28
N SER A 85 -8.29 12.56 5.92
CA SER A 85 -8.63 12.78 4.50
C SER A 85 -7.53 13.56 3.78
N HIS A 86 -7.48 13.40 2.47
CA HIS A 86 -6.62 14.22 1.58
C HIS A 86 -7.41 15.28 0.81
N LEU A 87 -8.72 15.41 1.02
CA LEU A 87 -9.48 16.51 0.43
C LEU A 87 -8.91 17.86 0.90
N PRO A 88 -8.91 18.88 0.02
CA PRO A 88 -8.43 20.20 0.39
C PRO A 88 -9.33 20.81 1.49
N GLU A 89 -8.74 21.60 2.38
CA GLU A 89 -9.46 22.20 3.52
C GLU A 89 -10.63 23.11 3.07
N ASN A 90 -10.52 23.70 1.88
CA ASN A 90 -11.53 24.55 1.26
C ASN A 90 -12.44 23.79 0.27
N PHE A 91 -12.57 22.47 0.40
CA PHE A 91 -13.44 21.66 -0.45
C PHE A 91 -14.90 22.16 -0.41
N VAL A 92 -15.48 22.42 -1.58
CA VAL A 92 -16.89 22.81 -1.72
C VAL A 92 -17.68 21.62 -2.25
N GLY A 93 -18.42 20.98 -1.36
CA GLY A 93 -19.29 19.85 -1.70
C GLY A 93 -19.74 19.10 -0.46
N LYS A 94 -20.61 18.11 -0.65
CA LYS A 94 -21.01 17.19 0.41
C LYS A 94 -20.03 16.02 0.43
N PHE A 95 -19.65 15.61 1.63
CA PHE A 95 -18.60 14.64 1.80
C PHE A 95 -18.93 13.65 2.92
N HIS A 96 -18.80 12.36 2.63
CA HIS A 96 -18.87 11.31 3.63
C HIS A 96 -17.51 10.63 3.75
N ARG A 97 -17.04 10.49 4.99
CA ARG A 97 -15.79 9.81 5.31
C ARG A 97 -16.07 8.58 6.15
N SER A 98 -15.53 7.46 5.71
CA SER A 98 -15.35 6.30 6.57
C SER A 98 -13.86 6.21 6.91
N PRO A 99 -13.41 6.76 8.06
CA PRO A 99 -12.00 6.69 8.42
C PRO A 99 -11.58 5.24 8.55
N PHE A 100 -10.59 4.84 7.77
CA PHE A 100 -9.96 3.54 7.92
C PHE A 100 -8.64 3.74 8.65
N ILE A 101 -8.56 3.17 9.86
CA ILE A 101 -7.29 3.08 10.57
C ILE A 101 -6.50 2.01 9.83
N VAL A 102 -5.50 2.44 9.07
CA VAL A 102 -4.55 1.53 8.48
C VAL A 102 -3.70 1.03 9.63
N ILE A 103 -3.74 -0.29 9.81
CA ILE A 103 -3.09 -1.00 10.89
C ILE A 103 -1.62 -1.22 10.58
#